data_AF-A0A3M7FH34-F1
#
_entry.id   AF-A0A3M7FH34-F1
#
_cell.length_a   1.000
_cell.length_b   1.000
_cell.length_c   1.000
_cell.angle_alpha   90.00
_cell.angle_beta   90.00
_cell.angle_gamma   90.00
#
_symmetry.space_group_name_H-M   'P 1'
#
loop_
_entity.id
_entity.type
_entity.pdbx_description
1 polymer ?
#
loop_
_entity_poly.entity_id
_entity_poly.type
_entity_poly.pdbx_seq_one_letter_code
_entity_poly.pdbx_strand_id
1 'polypeptide(L)'
;MSSSSQAPESWISAFCSLVGHEYFAEVSEDFIEDDFNLTGLQSQVPMYKEALEMILDVEPEDLSDEEDEDEDEDEDEDDMDQDGERGYRRADAAERRHLRMASDLSVIESSAEMLYGLIHQRFITSRPGIQQMAEKYELGHFGHCPRVHCGGAKVLPVGCSDIPGQETVKLFCPSCLDVYNPPNSRFQAVDGAFFGTTFGCLFFMTFPELGVGGHKPPEKPLPDVASPLSGPKDGRTSLSSSLTSQQNHSIPAQQHQGPLPPQPDMINGVAPRNLAPGLGLGNIYEPRIYGFRVSEFAKTGPRMKWLRSRPAD
;
A
#
# COMPACT_ATOMS: atom_id res chain seq x y z
N MET A 1 3.07 21.40 -36.83
CA MET A 1 3.56 20.24 -36.06
C MET A 1 4.75 20.76 -35.28
N SER A 2 4.52 21.17 -34.03
CA SER A 2 5.60 21.65 -33.18
C SER A 2 6.25 20.42 -32.56
N SER A 3 7.42 20.06 -33.05
CA SER A 3 8.36 19.24 -32.28
C SER A 3 8.86 20.10 -31.13
N SER A 4 8.20 20.01 -29.99
CA SER A 4 8.82 20.34 -28.71
C SER A 4 9.93 19.31 -28.52
N SER A 5 11.18 19.78 -28.44
CA SER A 5 12.28 18.97 -27.94
C SER A 5 11.88 18.46 -26.56
N GLN A 6 11.51 17.19 -26.44
CA GLN A 6 11.32 16.57 -25.13
C GLN A 6 12.71 16.57 -24.50
N ALA A 7 12.85 17.31 -23.40
CA ALA A 7 13.98 17.10 -22.51
C ALA A 7 14.04 15.61 -22.16
N PRO A 8 15.24 15.03 -21.98
CA PRO A 8 15.34 13.66 -21.50
C PRO A 8 14.50 13.50 -20.23
N GLU A 9 13.76 12.39 -20.14
CA GLU A 9 13.01 12.03 -18.94
C GLU A 9 14.02 11.81 -17.80
N SER A 10 13.80 12.45 -16.64
CA SER A 10 14.69 12.25 -15.49
C SER A 10 14.58 10.82 -14.96
N TRP A 11 15.62 10.36 -14.26
CA TRP A 11 15.64 9.03 -13.63
C TRP A 11 14.41 8.80 -12.76
N ILE A 12 14.02 9.81 -11.96
CA ILE A 12 12.85 9.76 -11.07
C ILE A 12 11.55 9.53 -11.86
N SER A 13 11.35 10.29 -12.95
CA SER A 13 10.16 10.16 -13.78
C SER A 13 10.13 8.81 -14.50
N ALA A 14 11.27 8.37 -15.03
CA ALA A 14 11.43 7.07 -15.66
C ALA A 14 11.12 5.93 -14.68
N PHE A 15 11.66 5.99 -13.45
CA PHE A 15 11.42 5.01 -12.39
C PHE A 15 9.93 4.95 -12.00
N CYS A 16 9.28 6.09 -11.82
CA CYS A 16 7.84 6.15 -11.47
C CYS A 16 6.92 5.71 -12.63
N SER A 17 7.39 5.80 -13.87
CA SER A 17 6.70 5.32 -15.08
C SER A 17 6.79 3.81 -15.30
N LEU A 18 7.66 3.09 -14.56
CA LEU A 18 7.80 1.64 -14.68
C LEU A 18 6.51 0.88 -14.31
N VAL A 19 6.30 -0.25 -14.98
CA VAL A 19 5.16 -1.13 -14.69
C VAL A 19 5.32 -1.74 -13.28
N GLY A 20 4.38 -1.46 -12.39
CA GLY A 20 4.44 -1.84 -10.98
C GLY A 20 4.73 -0.65 -10.06
N HIS A 21 5.24 0.46 -10.58
CA HIS A 21 5.63 1.63 -9.79
C HIS A 21 4.54 2.72 -9.72
N GLU A 22 3.31 2.40 -10.12
CA GLU A 22 2.22 3.38 -10.17
C GLU A 22 1.84 3.96 -8.79
N TYR A 23 2.27 3.31 -7.70
CA TYR A 23 2.01 3.75 -6.34
C TYR A 23 2.98 4.82 -5.84
N PHE A 24 4.14 4.99 -6.46
CA PHE A 24 5.14 5.98 -6.05
C PHE A 24 4.69 7.41 -6.37
N ALA A 25 5.00 8.35 -5.51
CA ALA A 25 5.03 9.77 -5.81
C ALA A 25 6.41 10.13 -6.40
N GLU A 26 6.46 11.13 -7.27
CA GLU A 26 7.71 11.68 -7.77
C GLU A 26 8.28 12.60 -6.68
N VAL A 27 9.41 12.19 -6.09
CA VAL A 27 10.10 12.98 -5.07
C VAL A 27 10.78 14.16 -5.76
N SER A 28 10.58 15.37 -5.23
CA SER A 28 11.26 16.56 -5.76
C SER A 28 12.77 16.49 -5.50
N GLU A 29 13.59 16.86 -6.48
CA GLU A 29 15.05 16.96 -6.34
C GLU A 29 15.45 17.83 -5.15
N ASP A 30 14.80 18.98 -4.93
CA ASP A 30 15.00 19.84 -3.74
C ASP A 30 14.90 19.09 -2.39
N PHE A 31 14.08 18.04 -2.32
CA PHE A 31 13.94 17.25 -1.08
C PHE A 31 15.12 16.28 -0.91
N ILE A 32 15.65 15.78 -2.02
CA ILE A 32 16.78 14.84 -2.08
C ILE A 32 18.10 15.59 -1.84
N GLU A 33 18.26 16.78 -2.40
CA GLU A 33 19.46 17.61 -2.23
C GLU A 33 19.68 18.08 -0.78
N ASP A 34 18.63 18.12 0.05
CA ASP A 34 18.75 18.42 1.48
C ASP A 34 19.17 17.18 2.27
N ASP A 35 20.48 17.07 2.54
CA ASP A 35 21.13 16.01 3.31
C ASP A 35 20.44 15.68 4.64
N PHE A 36 19.78 16.66 5.27
CA PHE A 36 19.04 16.42 6.51
C PHE A 36 17.96 15.35 6.31
N ASN A 37 17.27 15.38 5.17
CA ASN A 37 16.22 14.42 4.83
C ASN A 37 16.78 13.01 4.55
N LEU A 38 18.07 12.90 4.21
CA LEU A 38 18.75 11.63 3.88
C LEU A 38 19.51 11.02 5.06
N THR A 39 19.51 11.68 6.22
CA THR A 39 20.24 11.25 7.42
C THR A 39 20.05 9.75 7.73
N GLY A 40 21.16 9.01 7.85
CA GLY A 40 21.19 7.59 8.21
C GLY A 40 20.88 6.60 7.10
N LEU A 41 20.62 7.05 5.85
CA LEU A 41 20.44 6.15 4.70
C LEU A 41 21.77 5.60 4.16
N GLN A 42 22.87 6.36 4.28
CA GLN A 42 24.19 5.95 3.82
C GLN A 42 24.68 4.62 4.43
N SER A 43 24.31 4.32 5.68
CA SER A 43 24.69 3.05 6.32
C SER A 43 23.80 1.86 5.94
N GLN A 44 22.72 2.10 5.19
CA GLN A 44 21.72 1.09 4.82
C GLN A 44 21.85 0.67 3.35
N VAL A 45 22.35 1.55 2.48
CA VAL A 45 22.43 1.34 1.03
C VAL A 45 23.89 1.16 0.58
N PRO A 46 24.23 0.07 -0.13
CA PRO A 46 25.55 -0.10 -0.77
C PRO A 46 25.76 0.94 -1.88
N MET A 47 27.00 1.36 -2.16
CA MET A 47 27.27 2.31 -3.26
C MET A 47 26.40 3.57 -3.19
N TYR A 48 26.18 4.09 -1.96
CA TYR A 48 25.22 5.17 -1.69
C TYR A 48 25.46 6.42 -2.54
N LYS A 49 26.72 6.79 -2.77
CA LYS A 49 27.05 8.02 -3.50
C LYS A 49 26.71 7.87 -4.97
N GLU A 50 27.15 6.78 -5.57
CA GLU A 50 26.95 6.41 -6.96
C GLU A 50 25.45 6.21 -7.25
N ALA A 51 24.72 5.62 -6.30
CA ALA A 51 23.27 5.48 -6.37
C ALA A 51 22.55 6.84 -6.31
N LEU A 52 23.02 7.77 -5.47
CA LEU A 52 22.44 9.11 -5.35
C LEU A 52 22.72 9.96 -6.60
N GLU A 53 23.94 9.89 -7.14
CA GLU A 53 24.33 10.53 -8.40
C GLU A 53 23.47 10.02 -9.57
N MET A 54 23.23 8.70 -9.64
CA MET A 54 22.31 8.10 -10.63
C MET A 54 20.87 8.63 -10.48
N ILE A 55 20.33 8.74 -9.27
CA ILE A 55 18.96 9.24 -9.04
C ILE A 55 18.81 10.71 -9.48
N LEU A 56 19.86 11.50 -9.30
CA LEU A 56 19.89 12.93 -9.61
C LEU A 56 20.37 13.24 -11.04
N ASP A 57 20.53 12.22 -11.90
CA ASP A 57 21.06 12.34 -13.26
C ASP A 57 22.37 13.15 -13.32
N VAL A 58 23.22 13.03 -12.29
CA VAL A 58 24.54 13.68 -12.26
C VAL A 58 25.47 12.89 -13.18
N GLU A 59 25.97 13.55 -14.23
CA GLU A 59 26.98 12.94 -15.09
C GLU A 59 28.21 12.58 -14.25
N PRO A 60 28.71 11.33 -14.32
CA PRO A 60 29.94 10.98 -13.64
C PRO A 60 31.04 11.89 -14.18
N GLU A 61 31.80 12.55 -13.29
CA GLU A 61 32.97 13.33 -13.69
C GLU A 61 33.85 12.42 -14.56
N ASP A 62 34.06 12.83 -15.81
CA ASP A 62 34.52 11.97 -16.88
C ASP A 62 35.74 11.12 -16.45
N LEU A 63 35.59 9.79 -16.54
CA LEU A 63 36.75 8.86 -16.54
C LEU A 63 37.66 9.10 -17.76
N SER A 64 37.35 10.06 -18.63
CA SER A 64 38.16 10.42 -19.81
C SER A 64 39.56 10.90 -19.46
N ASP A 65 39.80 11.37 -18.23
CA ASP A 65 41.14 11.80 -17.81
C ASP A 65 42.02 10.63 -17.32
N GLU A 66 41.46 9.45 -17.03
CA GLU A 66 42.22 8.23 -16.66
C GLU A 66 42.29 7.19 -17.80
N GLU A 67 41.38 7.24 -18.78
CA GLU A 67 41.39 6.35 -19.94
C GLU A 67 42.57 6.60 -20.90
N ASP A 68 43.14 7.81 -20.90
CA ASP A 68 44.28 8.17 -21.75
C ASP A 68 45.65 7.80 -21.12
N GLU A 69 45.76 7.53 -19.81
CA GLU A 69 47.05 7.20 -19.18
C GLU A 69 47.41 5.71 -19.26
N ASP A 70 46.42 4.81 -19.41
CA ASP A 70 46.65 3.35 -19.46
C ASP A 70 46.90 2.80 -20.89
N GLU A 71 46.58 3.55 -21.95
CA GLU A 71 46.89 3.15 -23.34
C GLU A 71 48.32 3.54 -23.76
N ASP A 72 48.89 4.58 -23.16
CA ASP A 72 50.21 5.13 -23.52
C ASP A 72 51.41 4.37 -22.90
N GLU A 73 51.23 3.53 -21.86
CA GLU A 73 52.34 2.76 -21.27
C GLU A 73 52.68 1.46 -22.04
N ASP A 74 51.86 1.03 -23.01
CA ASP A 74 52.05 -0.22 -23.76
C ASP A 74 52.68 -0.03 -25.17
N GLU A 75 52.88 1.21 -25.65
CA GLU A 75 53.43 1.46 -27.00
C GLU A 75 54.97 1.54 -27.06
N ASP A 76 55.67 1.52 -25.92
CA ASP A 76 57.13 1.68 -25.83
C ASP A 76 57.92 0.35 -25.63
N GLU A 77 57.43 -0.78 -26.15
CA GLU A 77 58.24 -2.00 -26.33
C GLU A 77 58.11 -2.58 -27.75
N ASP A 78 58.70 -1.87 -28.72
CA ASP A 78 59.24 -2.50 -29.93
C ASP A 78 60.35 -3.51 -29.52
N ASP A 79 59.98 -4.75 -29.19
CA ASP A 79 60.90 -5.89 -29.37
C ASP A 79 60.22 -7.07 -30.04
N MET A 80 60.90 -7.57 -31.06
CA MET A 80 60.40 -8.54 -32.02
C MET A 80 60.15 -9.92 -31.39
N ASP A 81 59.18 -10.64 -31.98
CA ASP A 81 59.03 -12.10 -31.93
C ASP A 81 58.89 -12.72 -30.53
N GLN A 82 57.65 -13.04 -30.15
CA GLN A 82 57.15 -14.43 -29.99
C GLN A 82 55.81 -14.40 -29.23
N ASP A 83 54.90 -15.27 -29.67
CA ASP A 83 53.78 -15.81 -28.90
C ASP A 83 52.40 -15.14 -29.07
N GLY A 84 51.56 -15.80 -29.88
CA GLY A 84 50.12 -15.50 -30.03
C GLY A 84 49.31 -15.67 -28.74
N GLU A 85 49.93 -16.05 -27.61
CA GLU A 85 49.33 -16.16 -26.29
C GLU A 85 49.17 -14.80 -25.58
N ARG A 86 49.97 -13.79 -25.92
CA ARG A 86 49.95 -12.45 -25.28
C ARG A 86 48.72 -11.62 -25.70
N GLY A 87 48.28 -11.74 -26.95
CA GLY A 87 47.08 -11.08 -27.48
C GLY A 87 45.76 -11.62 -26.90
N TYR A 88 45.68 -12.93 -26.63
CA TYR A 88 44.52 -13.53 -25.94
C TYR A 88 44.39 -13.03 -24.49
N ARG A 89 45.49 -12.80 -23.78
CA ARG A 89 45.46 -12.31 -22.38
C ARG A 89 45.03 -10.85 -22.26
N ARG A 90 45.36 -9.97 -23.23
CA ARG A 90 44.94 -8.56 -23.26
C ARG A 90 43.44 -8.43 -23.58
N ALA A 91 42.93 -9.23 -24.53
CA ALA A 91 41.50 -9.33 -24.81
C ALA A 91 40.70 -9.88 -23.61
N ASP A 92 41.21 -10.92 -22.94
CA ASP A 92 40.61 -11.49 -21.72
C ASP A 92 40.68 -10.52 -20.51
N ALA A 93 41.70 -9.64 -20.45
CA ALA A 93 41.75 -8.57 -19.45
C ALA A 93 40.71 -7.47 -19.72
N ALA A 94 40.56 -7.02 -20.98
CA ALA A 94 39.53 -6.06 -21.37
C ALA A 94 38.11 -6.62 -21.16
N GLU A 95 37.87 -7.89 -21.52
CA GLU A 95 36.60 -8.57 -21.29
C GLU A 95 36.29 -8.69 -19.79
N ARG A 96 37.28 -9.05 -18.95
CA ARG A 96 37.13 -9.06 -17.49
C ARG A 96 36.88 -7.68 -16.88
N ARG A 97 37.47 -6.61 -17.44
CA ARG A 97 37.19 -5.23 -17.01
C ARG A 97 35.76 -4.84 -17.36
N HIS A 98 35.31 -5.09 -18.58
CA HIS A 98 33.94 -4.80 -19.01
C HIS A 98 32.89 -5.57 -18.18
N LEU A 99 33.16 -6.85 -17.87
CA LEU A 99 32.32 -7.65 -16.97
C LEU A 99 32.23 -7.07 -15.55
N ARG A 100 33.33 -6.51 -15.01
CA ARG A 100 33.34 -5.84 -13.69
C ARG A 100 32.53 -4.55 -13.71
N MET A 101 32.74 -3.71 -14.72
CA MET A 101 31.97 -2.46 -14.87
C MET A 101 30.47 -2.74 -15.03
N ALA A 102 30.10 -3.77 -15.79
CA ALA A 102 28.71 -4.19 -15.93
C ALA A 102 28.11 -4.71 -14.60
N SER A 103 28.88 -5.45 -13.80
CA SER A 103 28.42 -5.88 -12.48
C SER A 103 28.27 -4.71 -11.52
N ASP A 104 29.19 -3.75 -11.54
CA ASP A 104 29.13 -2.57 -10.68
C ASP A 104 27.94 -1.69 -11.05
N LEU A 105 27.67 -1.49 -12.34
CA LEU A 105 26.48 -0.78 -12.82
C LEU A 105 25.19 -1.44 -12.31
N SER A 106 25.09 -2.77 -12.40
CA SER A 106 23.89 -3.48 -11.91
C SER A 106 23.69 -3.36 -10.40
N VAL A 107 24.78 -3.28 -9.63
CA VAL A 107 24.73 -3.05 -8.18
C VAL A 107 24.30 -1.61 -7.89
N ILE A 108 24.81 -0.63 -8.64
CA ILE A 108 24.43 0.78 -8.51
C ILE A 108 22.94 0.95 -8.86
N GLU A 109 22.44 0.35 -9.93
CA GLU A 109 21.01 0.38 -10.29
C GLU A 109 20.15 -0.18 -9.15
N SER A 110 20.48 -1.37 -8.64
CA SER A 110 19.74 -1.96 -7.52
C SER A 110 19.82 -1.11 -6.24
N SER A 111 20.95 -0.46 -5.99
CA SER A 111 21.13 0.46 -4.87
C SER A 111 20.33 1.74 -5.05
N ALA A 112 20.22 2.28 -6.27
CA ALA A 112 19.42 3.45 -6.60
C ALA A 112 17.93 3.19 -6.38
N GLU A 113 17.41 2.04 -6.83
CA GLU A 113 16.02 1.64 -6.57
C GLU A 113 15.73 1.55 -5.06
N MET A 114 16.64 0.93 -4.30
CA MET A 114 16.52 0.79 -2.85
C MET A 114 16.58 2.14 -2.14
N LEU A 115 17.53 3.00 -2.53
CA LEU A 115 17.70 4.33 -1.97
C LEU A 115 16.48 5.20 -2.24
N TYR A 116 16.03 5.26 -3.49
CA TYR A 116 14.85 6.02 -3.88
C TYR A 116 13.61 5.55 -3.13
N GLY A 117 13.43 4.24 -2.95
CA GLY A 117 12.35 3.69 -2.14
C GLY A 117 12.38 4.15 -0.67
N LEU A 118 13.55 4.18 -0.04
CA LEU A 118 13.72 4.68 1.34
C LEU A 118 13.53 6.20 1.46
N ILE A 119 13.95 6.95 0.45
CA ILE A 119 13.68 8.40 0.35
C ILE A 119 12.18 8.63 0.20
N HIS A 120 11.51 7.88 -0.67
CA HIS A 120 10.08 7.97 -0.92
C HIS A 120 9.27 7.73 0.37
N GLN A 121 9.64 6.73 1.18
CA GLN A 121 9.02 6.46 2.49
C GLN A 121 9.01 7.71 3.38
N ARG A 122 10.12 8.46 3.41
CA ARG A 122 10.23 9.71 4.18
C ARG A 122 9.42 10.82 3.52
N PHE A 123 9.56 10.96 2.20
CA PHE A 123 8.92 12.02 1.42
C PHE A 123 7.39 12.01 1.56
N ILE A 124 6.73 10.84 1.46
CA ILE A 124 5.26 10.77 1.52
C ILE A 124 4.68 11.11 2.91
N THR A 125 5.52 11.23 3.93
CA THR A 125 5.13 11.75 5.26
C THR A 125 5.39 13.25 5.42
N SER A 126 6.12 13.86 4.49
CA SER A 126 6.32 15.31 4.41
C SER A 126 5.07 16.02 3.87
N ARG A 127 4.99 17.34 4.03
CA ARG A 127 3.89 18.15 3.49
C ARG A 127 3.73 18.04 1.96
N PRO A 128 4.78 18.23 1.13
CA PRO A 128 4.62 18.09 -0.32
C PRO A 128 4.28 16.66 -0.72
N GLY A 129 4.95 15.64 -0.15
CA GLY A 129 4.71 14.25 -0.54
C GLY A 129 3.33 13.74 -0.16
N ILE A 130 2.83 14.08 1.04
CA ILE A 130 1.49 13.65 1.46
C ILE A 130 0.39 14.28 0.60
N GLN A 131 0.61 15.50 0.10
CA GLN A 131 -0.30 16.18 -0.82
C GLN A 131 -0.32 15.51 -2.19
N GLN A 132 0.84 15.16 -2.75
CA GLN A 132 0.90 14.39 -4.01
C GLN A 132 0.18 13.03 -3.88
N MET A 133 0.36 12.34 -2.76
CA MET A 133 -0.34 11.08 -2.49
C MET A 133 -1.85 11.29 -2.33
N ALA A 134 -2.29 12.43 -1.81
CA ALA A 134 -3.71 12.77 -1.70
C ALA A 134 -4.36 12.92 -3.07
N GLU A 135 -3.70 13.59 -4.00
CA GLU A 135 -4.18 13.72 -5.39
C GLU A 135 -4.31 12.35 -6.06
N LYS A 136 -3.30 11.48 -5.92
CA LYS A 136 -3.36 10.09 -6.41
C LYS A 136 -4.49 9.29 -5.75
N TYR A 137 -4.71 9.48 -4.46
CA TYR A 137 -5.81 8.83 -3.73
C TYR A 137 -7.17 9.32 -4.25
N GLU A 138 -7.37 10.63 -4.43
CA GLU A 138 -8.61 11.20 -4.95
C GLU A 138 -8.93 10.72 -6.36
N LEU A 139 -7.92 10.53 -7.20
CA LEU A 139 -8.07 9.95 -8.53
C LEU A 139 -8.27 8.41 -8.51
N GLY A 140 -8.12 7.77 -7.35
CA GLY A 140 -8.31 6.32 -7.19
C GLY A 140 -7.18 5.49 -7.77
N HIS A 141 -5.98 6.05 -7.93
CA HIS A 141 -4.81 5.37 -8.52
C HIS A 141 -4.39 4.11 -7.75
N PHE A 142 -4.61 4.09 -6.44
CA PHE A 142 -4.27 2.96 -5.58
C PHE A 142 -5.31 1.82 -5.60
N GLY A 143 -6.46 2.06 -6.24
CA GLY A 143 -7.55 1.10 -6.37
C GLY A 143 -8.55 1.17 -5.20
N HIS A 144 -9.22 0.03 -4.97
CA HIS A 144 -10.37 -0.04 -4.07
C HIS A 144 -10.34 -1.30 -3.21
N CYS A 145 -11.02 -1.24 -2.07
CA CYS A 145 -11.10 -2.33 -1.12
C CYS A 145 -11.79 -3.56 -1.74
N PRO A 146 -11.22 -4.78 -1.59
CA PRO A 146 -11.80 -5.99 -2.14
C PRO A 146 -13.05 -6.46 -1.36
N ARG A 147 -13.32 -5.91 -0.17
CA ARG A 147 -14.53 -6.26 0.59
C ARG A 147 -15.76 -5.65 -0.08
N VAL A 148 -16.69 -6.51 -0.48
CA VAL A 148 -18.00 -6.15 -1.04
C VAL A 148 -18.73 -5.09 -0.20
N HIS A 149 -18.76 -5.27 1.12
CA HIS A 149 -19.46 -4.36 2.05
C HIS A 149 -18.73 -3.04 2.33
N CYS A 150 -17.51 -2.84 1.82
CA CYS A 150 -16.87 -1.53 1.82
C CYS A 150 -17.35 -0.63 0.67
N GLY A 151 -18.16 -1.15 -0.26
CA GLY A 151 -18.75 -0.37 -1.35
C GLY A 151 -17.72 0.27 -2.28
N GLY A 152 -16.58 -0.39 -2.49
CA GLY A 152 -15.48 0.16 -3.28
C GLY A 152 -14.82 1.37 -2.61
N ALA A 153 -14.62 1.35 -1.28
CA ALA A 153 -13.81 2.37 -0.61
C ALA A 153 -12.39 2.41 -1.22
N LYS A 154 -11.85 3.60 -1.47
CA LYS A 154 -10.48 3.79 -1.93
C LYS A 154 -9.48 3.34 -0.86
N VAL A 155 -8.30 2.92 -1.28
CA VAL A 155 -7.25 2.36 -0.41
C VAL A 155 -5.93 3.13 -0.58
N LEU A 156 -4.99 2.91 0.33
CA LEU A 156 -3.64 3.51 0.27
C LEU A 156 -2.57 2.43 0.30
N PRO A 157 -1.44 2.61 -0.42
CA PRO A 157 -0.28 1.75 -0.27
C PRO A 157 0.37 1.96 1.11
N VAL A 158 0.73 0.86 1.78
CA VAL A 158 1.39 0.86 3.08
C VAL A 158 2.40 -0.29 3.16
N GLY A 159 3.38 -0.14 4.04
CA GLY A 159 4.24 -1.23 4.50
C GLY A 159 3.72 -1.86 5.80
N CYS A 160 3.94 -3.17 5.96
CA CYS A 160 3.76 -3.86 7.25
C CYS A 160 5.03 -3.84 8.12
N SER A 161 6.15 -3.42 7.54
CA SER A 161 7.46 -3.27 8.16
C SER A 161 8.16 -2.07 7.52
N ASP A 162 9.00 -1.37 8.29
CA ASP A 162 9.89 -0.32 7.79
C ASP A 162 11.29 -0.86 7.42
N ILE A 163 11.51 -2.17 7.58
CA ILE A 163 12.75 -2.86 7.22
C ILE A 163 12.60 -3.44 5.81
N PRO A 164 13.49 -3.09 4.85
CA PRO A 164 13.48 -3.65 3.50
C PRO A 164 13.62 -5.19 3.46
N GLY A 165 13.06 -5.80 2.44
CA GLY A 165 13.08 -7.23 2.16
C GLY A 165 12.13 -8.08 3.02
N GLN A 166 11.35 -7.47 3.93
CA GLN A 166 10.46 -8.21 4.82
C GLN A 166 9.13 -8.57 4.14
N GLU A 167 8.43 -7.57 3.60
CA GLU A 167 7.14 -7.75 2.96
C GLU A 167 6.96 -6.79 1.79
N THR A 168 6.23 -7.23 0.77
CA THR A 168 5.81 -6.37 -0.35
C THR A 168 4.80 -5.32 0.10
N VAL A 169 4.63 -4.28 -0.71
CA VAL A 169 3.59 -3.26 -0.50
C VAL A 169 2.20 -3.89 -0.33
N LYS A 170 1.44 -3.36 0.62
CA LYS A 170 0.05 -3.73 0.90
C LYS A 170 -0.88 -2.54 0.69
N LEU A 171 -2.18 -2.79 0.67
CA LEU A 171 -3.22 -1.79 0.54
C LEU A 171 -4.05 -1.71 1.82
N PHE A 172 -3.98 -0.57 2.51
CA PHE A 172 -4.80 -0.28 3.68
C PHE A 172 -6.16 0.31 3.27
N CYS A 173 -7.24 -0.24 3.83
CA CYS A 173 -8.58 0.29 3.65
C CYS A 173 -9.07 1.03 4.91
N PRO A 174 -9.34 2.35 4.84
CA PRO A 174 -9.87 3.11 5.96
C PRO A 174 -11.33 2.75 6.32
N SER A 175 -12.07 2.15 5.39
CA SER A 175 -13.47 1.76 5.61
C SER A 175 -13.59 0.56 6.55
N CYS A 176 -12.79 -0.49 6.34
CA CYS A 176 -12.80 -1.69 7.17
C CYS A 176 -11.66 -1.80 8.16
N LEU A 177 -10.68 -0.90 8.11
CA LEU A 177 -9.48 -0.91 8.95
C LEU A 177 -8.68 -2.21 8.83
N ASP A 178 -8.46 -2.65 7.59
CA ASP A 178 -7.79 -3.92 7.29
C ASP A 178 -6.84 -3.73 6.10
N VAL A 179 -5.88 -4.64 5.98
CA VAL A 179 -4.76 -4.57 5.02
C VAL A 179 -4.87 -5.73 4.03
N TYR A 180 -4.66 -5.44 2.74
CA TYR A 180 -4.84 -6.39 1.64
C TYR A 180 -3.62 -6.45 0.73
N ASN A 181 -3.41 -7.59 0.06
CA ASN A 181 -2.46 -7.64 -1.04
C ASN A 181 -3.02 -6.90 -2.26
N PRO A 182 -2.20 -6.13 -3.00
CA PRO A 182 -2.58 -5.61 -4.29
C PRO A 182 -3.07 -6.74 -5.22
N PRO A 183 -4.15 -6.54 -5.99
CA PRO A 183 -4.75 -7.62 -6.78
C PRO A 183 -3.91 -8.03 -7.99
N ASN A 184 -3.08 -7.12 -8.53
CA ASN A 184 -2.21 -7.39 -9.66
C ASN A 184 -0.82 -7.85 -9.19
N SER A 185 -0.30 -8.93 -9.77
CA SER A 185 1.00 -9.49 -9.43
C SER A 185 2.17 -8.55 -9.74
N ARG A 186 2.00 -7.54 -10.60
CA ARG A 186 3.07 -6.57 -10.90
C ARG A 186 3.59 -5.81 -9.66
N PHE A 187 2.76 -5.69 -8.62
CA PHE A 187 3.14 -5.04 -7.36
C PHE A 187 3.87 -5.98 -6.38
N GLN A 188 4.07 -7.25 -6.72
CA GLN A 188 4.75 -8.22 -5.85
C GLN A 188 6.26 -7.99 -5.76
N ALA A 189 6.85 -7.23 -6.68
CA ALA A 189 8.26 -6.85 -6.63
C ALA A 189 8.50 -5.58 -5.79
N VAL A 190 7.46 -4.82 -5.48
CA VAL A 190 7.58 -3.53 -4.78
C VAL A 190 7.63 -3.76 -3.28
N ASP A 191 8.70 -3.31 -2.64
CA ASP A 191 8.89 -3.41 -1.19
C ASP A 191 7.90 -2.52 -0.43
N GLY A 192 7.30 -3.05 0.64
CA GLY A 192 6.40 -2.30 1.50
C GLY A 192 7.12 -1.25 2.36
N ALA A 193 8.40 -1.46 2.66
CA ALA A 193 9.21 -0.51 3.43
C ALA A 193 9.28 0.86 2.74
N PHE A 194 9.19 0.91 1.40
CA PHE A 194 9.21 2.15 0.63
C PHE A 194 7.97 3.05 0.82
N PHE A 195 6.92 2.52 1.45
CA PHE A 195 5.73 3.27 1.87
C PHE A 195 5.66 3.41 3.39
N GLY A 196 6.23 2.44 4.10
CA GLY A 196 6.34 2.43 5.55
C GLY A 196 5.02 2.16 6.27
N THR A 197 5.14 1.97 7.57
CA THR A 197 4.03 1.62 8.48
C THR A 197 3.21 2.83 8.90
N THR A 198 3.78 4.03 8.81
CA THR A 198 3.21 5.26 9.38
C THR A 198 2.30 6.01 8.40
N PHE A 199 2.64 6.01 7.11
CA PHE A 199 2.01 6.86 6.10
C PHE A 199 0.48 6.75 6.09
N GLY A 200 -0.08 5.53 6.10
CA GLY A 200 -1.53 5.33 6.03
C GLY A 200 -2.30 5.97 7.20
N CYS A 201 -1.77 5.88 8.43
CA CYS A 201 -2.38 6.52 9.60
C CYS A 201 -2.24 8.04 9.55
N LEU A 202 -1.04 8.53 9.24
CA LEU A 202 -0.75 9.96 9.13
C LEU A 202 -1.65 10.63 8.09
N PHE A 203 -1.83 10.01 6.93
CA PHE A 203 -2.67 10.51 5.84
C PHE A 203 -4.10 10.85 6.29
N PHE A 204 -4.78 9.93 6.97
CA PHE A 204 -6.16 10.19 7.43
C PHE A 204 -6.24 11.11 8.65
N MET A 205 -5.13 11.30 9.38
CA MET A 205 -5.03 12.35 10.40
C MET A 205 -4.83 13.74 9.77
N THR A 206 -4.12 13.80 8.64
CA THR A 206 -3.86 15.04 7.89
C THR A 206 -5.08 15.52 7.10
N PHE A 207 -5.88 14.60 6.55
CA PHE A 207 -7.07 14.91 5.74
C PHE A 207 -8.37 14.37 6.39
N PRO A 208 -8.77 14.88 7.57
CA PRO A 208 -9.93 14.35 8.31
C PRO A 208 -11.28 14.59 7.62
N GLU A 209 -11.36 15.57 6.72
CA GLU A 209 -12.53 15.89 5.90
C GLU A 209 -12.80 14.88 4.78
N LEU A 210 -11.80 14.04 4.43
CA LEU A 210 -11.91 13.09 3.34
C LEU A 210 -12.91 11.99 3.68
N GLY A 211 -13.91 11.76 2.81
CA GLY A 211 -14.88 10.68 3.00
C GLY A 211 -14.25 9.32 2.74
N VAL A 212 -14.20 8.44 3.75
CA VAL A 212 -13.55 7.12 3.65
C VAL A 212 -14.50 5.96 3.35
N GLY A 213 -15.81 6.21 3.36
CA GLY A 213 -16.83 5.23 2.99
C GLY A 213 -16.99 5.10 1.47
N GLY A 214 -17.18 3.88 0.97
CA GLY A 214 -17.53 3.68 -0.44
C GLY A 214 -18.93 4.22 -0.78
N HIS A 215 -19.21 4.38 -2.07
CA HIS A 215 -20.54 4.79 -2.55
C HIS A 215 -21.55 3.66 -2.30
N LYS A 216 -22.15 3.63 -1.10
CA LYS A 216 -23.33 2.80 -0.87
C LYS A 216 -24.49 3.41 -1.67
N PRO A 217 -25.13 2.67 -2.58
CA PRO A 217 -26.42 3.12 -3.10
C PRO A 217 -27.36 3.31 -1.91
N PRO A 218 -28.23 4.35 -1.92
CA PRO A 218 -29.17 4.56 -0.84
C PRO A 218 -29.94 3.25 -0.63
N GLU A 219 -29.91 2.74 0.61
CA GLU A 219 -30.73 1.58 0.98
C GLU A 219 -32.18 1.93 0.63
N LYS A 220 -32.74 1.24 -0.35
CA LYS A 220 -34.20 1.16 -0.44
C LYS A 220 -34.63 0.54 0.89
N PRO A 221 -35.56 1.16 1.64
CA PRO A 221 -36.09 0.53 2.84
C PRO A 221 -36.53 -0.87 2.44
N LEU A 222 -35.87 -1.89 2.97
CA LEU A 222 -36.36 -3.25 2.85
C LEU A 222 -37.78 -3.21 3.44
N PRO A 223 -38.81 -3.68 2.73
CA PRO A 223 -40.12 -3.77 3.33
C PRO A 223 -39.96 -4.61 4.58
N ASP A 224 -40.38 -4.06 5.72
CA ASP A 224 -40.51 -4.81 6.98
C ASP A 224 -41.16 -6.14 6.63
N VAL A 225 -40.38 -7.22 6.66
CA VAL A 225 -40.94 -8.56 6.65
C VAL A 225 -41.58 -8.74 8.01
N ALA A 226 -42.79 -8.20 8.10
CA ALA A 226 -43.70 -8.39 9.20
C ALA A 226 -43.69 -9.87 9.58
N SER A 227 -43.29 -10.14 10.82
CA SER A 227 -43.56 -11.40 11.50
C SER A 227 -44.98 -11.87 11.18
N PRO A 228 -45.20 -13.14 10.82
CA PRO A 228 -46.48 -13.57 10.29
C PRO A 228 -47.57 -13.45 11.37
N LEU A 229 -48.59 -12.65 11.03
CA LEU A 229 -50.00 -12.66 11.44
C LEU A 229 -50.35 -13.28 12.81
N SER A 230 -50.65 -12.41 13.77
CA SER A 230 -51.56 -12.72 14.87
C SER A 230 -53.01 -12.74 14.36
N GLY A 231 -53.51 -13.91 13.98
CA GLY A 231 -54.95 -14.13 13.74
C GLY A 231 -55.75 -14.19 15.05
N PRO A 232 -57.05 -13.81 15.06
CA PRO A 232 -57.83 -13.78 16.29
C PRO A 232 -58.55 -15.10 16.61
N LYS A 233 -58.63 -15.35 17.92
CA LYS A 233 -59.73 -15.99 18.69
C LYS A 233 -59.81 -17.53 18.86
N ASP A 234 -60.06 -17.84 20.14
CA ASP A 234 -60.88 -18.91 20.70
C ASP A 234 -60.30 -20.31 20.96
N GLY A 235 -60.11 -20.54 22.27
CA GLY A 235 -60.24 -21.77 23.06
C GLY A 235 -60.24 -23.12 22.36
N ARG A 236 -59.25 -23.95 22.72
CA ARG A 236 -59.48 -25.31 23.23
C ARG A 236 -58.23 -25.93 23.86
N THR A 237 -58.48 -26.57 25.00
CA THR A 237 -57.56 -27.29 25.89
C THR A 237 -57.01 -28.59 25.28
N SER A 238 -55.71 -28.86 25.46
CA SER A 238 -55.10 -30.17 25.84
C SER A 238 -53.58 -30.02 25.80
N LEU A 239 -52.91 -29.88 26.95
CA LEU A 239 -52.26 -30.96 27.72
C LEU A 239 -51.27 -31.80 26.91
N SER A 240 -49.97 -31.49 27.02
CA SER A 240 -48.97 -32.46 27.47
C SER A 240 -47.68 -31.77 27.90
N SER A 241 -47.40 -31.98 29.18
CA SER A 241 -46.27 -31.63 30.00
C SER A 241 -44.98 -32.33 29.58
N SER A 242 -43.85 -31.61 29.68
CA SER A 242 -42.63 -32.12 30.31
C SER A 242 -41.74 -30.96 30.74
N LEU A 243 -41.33 -31.05 32.00
CA LEU A 243 -40.66 -30.07 32.82
C LEU A 243 -39.15 -30.15 32.61
N THR A 244 -38.50 -29.04 32.27
CA THR A 244 -37.13 -28.74 32.75
C THR A 244 -36.92 -27.23 32.84
N SER A 245 -36.71 -26.80 34.09
CA SER A 245 -36.03 -25.61 34.59
C SER A 245 -36.14 -24.28 33.82
N GLN A 246 -36.81 -23.36 34.50
CA GLN A 246 -36.78 -21.93 34.27
C GLN A 246 -35.35 -21.37 34.38
N GLN A 247 -34.88 -20.71 33.32
CA GLN A 247 -34.10 -19.48 33.47
C GLN A 247 -34.32 -18.62 32.22
N ASN A 248 -35.44 -17.91 32.25
CA ASN A 248 -35.83 -16.95 31.25
C ASN A 248 -35.06 -15.65 31.52
N HIS A 249 -33.82 -15.54 31.01
CA HIS A 249 -33.19 -14.24 30.85
C HIS A 249 -33.73 -13.61 29.56
N SER A 250 -34.97 -13.17 29.62
CA SER A 250 -35.50 -12.16 28.71
C SER A 250 -34.70 -10.87 28.94
N ILE A 251 -33.74 -10.61 28.06
CA ILE A 251 -33.16 -9.27 27.92
C ILE A 251 -34.33 -8.34 27.58
N PRO A 252 -34.60 -7.28 28.37
CA PRO A 252 -35.61 -6.32 27.97
C PRO A 252 -35.07 -5.63 26.71
N ALA A 253 -35.76 -5.81 25.58
CA ALA A 253 -35.62 -4.91 24.45
C ALA A 253 -36.13 -3.54 24.92
N GLN A 254 -35.25 -2.75 25.54
CA GLN A 254 -35.51 -1.35 25.77
C GLN A 254 -35.50 -0.66 24.42
N GLN A 255 -36.69 -0.50 23.84
CA GLN A 255 -36.97 0.52 22.84
C GLN A 255 -36.81 1.90 23.49
N HIS A 256 -35.57 2.34 23.71
CA HIS A 256 -35.26 3.75 23.92
C HIS A 256 -35.07 4.39 22.53
N GLN A 257 -36.17 4.67 21.84
CA GLN A 257 -36.17 5.59 20.68
C GLN A 257 -36.24 7.04 21.18
N GLY A 258 -35.32 7.43 22.08
CA GLY A 258 -35.03 8.84 22.30
C GLY A 258 -34.12 9.33 21.17
N PRO A 259 -34.16 10.62 20.79
CA PRO A 259 -33.11 11.18 19.94
C PRO A 259 -31.78 10.92 20.64
N LEU A 260 -30.83 10.30 19.93
CA LEU A 260 -29.46 10.19 20.43
C LEU A 260 -28.97 11.59 20.81
N PRO A 261 -28.19 11.74 21.90
CA PRO A 261 -27.56 13.01 22.21
C PRO A 261 -26.75 13.48 20.98
N PRO A 262 -26.65 14.81 20.76
CA PRO A 262 -25.89 15.33 19.64
C PRO A 262 -24.45 14.81 19.72
N GLN A 263 -24.06 14.04 18.70
CA GLN A 263 -22.71 13.50 18.58
C GLN A 263 -21.74 14.67 18.30
N PRO A 264 -20.51 14.64 18.84
CA PRO A 264 -19.53 15.66 18.53
C PRO A 264 -19.20 15.65 17.03
N ASP A 265 -18.97 16.82 16.44
CA ASP A 265 -18.64 16.92 15.01
C ASP A 265 -17.32 16.22 14.65
N MET A 266 -16.41 16.06 15.63
CA MET A 266 -15.10 15.41 15.49
C MET A 266 -14.76 14.60 16.75
N ILE A 267 -14.16 13.42 16.58
CA ILE A 267 -13.64 12.56 17.64
C ILE A 267 -12.15 12.32 17.34
N ASN A 268 -11.27 12.80 18.22
CA ASN A 268 -9.80 12.73 18.03
C ASN A 268 -9.33 13.25 16.66
N GLY A 269 -9.93 14.34 16.19
CA GLY A 269 -9.60 14.90 14.88
C GLY A 269 -10.33 14.25 13.70
N VAL A 270 -11.04 13.13 13.89
CA VAL A 270 -11.71 12.38 12.83
C VAL A 270 -13.22 12.61 12.87
N ALA A 271 -13.84 12.88 11.71
CA ALA A 271 -15.29 12.98 11.63
C ALA A 271 -15.94 11.62 12.02
N PRO A 272 -16.97 11.57 12.89
CA PRO A 272 -17.57 10.30 13.34
C PRO A 272 -18.02 9.39 12.20
N ARG A 273 -18.49 9.98 11.09
CA ARG A 273 -18.87 9.27 9.84
C ARG A 273 -17.72 8.48 9.19
N ASN A 274 -16.48 8.85 9.45
CA ASN A 274 -15.27 8.21 8.91
C ASN A 274 -14.72 7.12 9.84
N LEU A 275 -15.26 6.97 11.05
CA LEU A 275 -14.84 5.89 11.93
C LEU A 275 -15.38 4.56 11.38
N ALA A 276 -14.52 3.77 10.75
CA ALA A 276 -14.76 2.42 10.22
C ALA A 276 -16.15 2.17 9.59
N PRO A 277 -16.53 2.94 8.55
CA PRO A 277 -17.87 2.86 7.93
C PRO A 277 -18.20 1.50 7.28
N GLY A 278 -17.20 0.64 7.07
CA GLY A 278 -17.32 -0.72 6.52
C GLY A 278 -17.38 -1.83 7.58
N LEU A 279 -17.52 -1.48 8.87
CA LEU A 279 -17.72 -2.43 9.97
C LEU A 279 -19.12 -2.27 10.58
N GLY A 280 -19.53 -3.23 11.42
CA GLY A 280 -20.83 -3.19 12.11
C GLY A 280 -22.00 -3.78 11.33
N LEU A 281 -23.22 -3.55 11.84
CA LEU A 281 -24.46 -4.11 11.30
C LEU A 281 -24.66 -3.68 9.83
N GLY A 282 -25.17 -4.59 9.00
CA GLY A 282 -25.33 -4.37 7.54
C GLY A 282 -24.05 -4.50 6.71
N ASN A 283 -22.86 -4.50 7.34
CA ASN A 283 -21.56 -4.61 6.66
C ASN A 283 -20.87 -5.98 6.83
N ILE A 284 -21.58 -6.94 7.42
CA ILE A 284 -21.09 -8.30 7.67
C ILE A 284 -21.87 -9.25 6.76
N TYR A 285 -21.12 -10.04 5.99
CA TYR A 285 -21.71 -11.07 5.15
C TYR A 285 -22.47 -12.12 5.99
N GLU A 286 -23.74 -12.34 5.67
CA GLU A 286 -24.58 -13.37 6.28
C GLU A 286 -24.66 -14.60 5.37
N PRO A 287 -24.00 -15.72 5.71
CA PRO A 287 -24.08 -16.93 4.89
C PRO A 287 -25.49 -17.52 4.92
N ARG A 288 -26.01 -17.85 3.74
CA ARG A 288 -27.32 -18.48 3.54
C ARG A 288 -27.20 -19.68 2.60
N ILE A 289 -27.91 -20.75 2.93
CA ILE A 289 -28.01 -21.97 2.12
C ILE A 289 -29.50 -22.22 1.88
N TYR A 290 -29.92 -22.32 0.61
CA TYR A 290 -31.33 -22.40 0.22
C TYR A 290 -32.23 -21.30 0.85
N GLY A 291 -31.69 -20.09 1.05
CA GLY A 291 -32.38 -18.96 1.67
C GLY A 291 -32.36 -18.94 3.21
N PHE A 292 -32.02 -20.07 3.85
CA PHE A 292 -31.93 -20.17 5.30
C PHE A 292 -30.57 -19.71 5.80
N ARG A 293 -30.57 -18.93 6.90
CA ARG A 293 -29.32 -18.55 7.58
C ARG A 293 -28.61 -19.80 8.09
N VAL A 294 -27.30 -19.85 7.92
CA VAL A 294 -26.47 -20.89 8.53
C VAL A 294 -26.45 -20.67 10.04
N SER A 295 -26.79 -21.70 10.82
CA SER A 295 -26.79 -21.65 12.28
C SER A 295 -25.40 -21.32 12.84
N GLU A 296 -25.34 -20.49 13.87
CA GLU A 296 -24.09 -20.18 14.59
C GLU A 296 -23.51 -21.41 15.29
N PHE A 297 -24.35 -22.40 15.62
CA PHE A 297 -23.93 -23.68 16.20
C PHE A 297 -23.39 -24.67 15.18
N ALA A 298 -23.45 -24.36 13.87
CA ALA A 298 -22.92 -25.24 12.85
C ALA A 298 -21.39 -25.35 12.95
N LYS A 299 -20.83 -26.55 12.76
CA LYS A 299 -19.37 -26.77 12.78
C LYS A 299 -18.63 -25.88 11.76
N THR A 300 -19.25 -25.66 10.60
CA THR A 300 -18.82 -24.76 9.52
C THR A 300 -19.56 -23.42 9.53
N GLY A 301 -20.14 -23.04 10.66
CA GLY A 301 -20.88 -21.80 10.82
C GLY A 301 -20.01 -20.56 10.64
N PRO A 302 -20.63 -19.36 10.67
CA PRO A 302 -19.91 -18.09 10.53
C PRO A 302 -18.92 -17.87 11.69
N ARG A 303 -17.66 -18.28 11.47
CA ARG A 303 -16.56 -18.10 12.44
C ARG A 303 -16.04 -16.66 12.41
N MET A 304 -15.50 -16.22 13.55
CA MET A 304 -14.79 -14.94 13.70
C MET A 304 -15.60 -13.70 13.31
N LYS A 305 -16.95 -13.75 13.41
CA LYS A 305 -17.83 -12.60 13.17
C LYS A 305 -17.47 -11.39 14.04
N TRP A 306 -16.94 -11.65 15.24
CA TRP A 306 -16.51 -10.64 16.21
C TRP A 306 -15.38 -9.74 15.70
N LEU A 307 -14.50 -10.22 14.80
CA LEU A 307 -13.46 -9.39 14.17
C LEU A 307 -14.03 -8.26 13.31
N ARG A 308 -15.29 -8.41 12.87
CA ARG A 308 -15.97 -7.47 11.97
C ARG A 308 -17.16 -6.77 12.66
N SER A 309 -17.43 -7.11 13.93
CA SER A 309 -18.48 -6.46 14.71
C SER A 309 -17.97 -5.15 15.29
N ARG A 310 -18.83 -4.14 15.31
CA ARG A 310 -18.68 -2.99 16.20
C ARG A 310 -19.71 -3.11 17.32
N PRO A 311 -19.43 -2.54 18.51
CA PRO A 311 -20.46 -2.31 19.50
C PRO A 311 -21.67 -1.65 18.85
N ALA A 312 -22.87 -2.11 19.16
CA ALA A 312 -24.05 -1.30 18.96
C ALA A 312 -23.98 -0.16 19.98
N ASP A 313 -24.25 1.06 19.52
CA ASP A 313 -24.18 2.30 20.32
C ASP A 313 -24.79 2.16 21.74
#